data_AF-A0A959TND9-F1
#
_entry.id   AF-A0A959TND9-F1
#
_cell.length_a   1.000
_cell.length_b   1.000
_cell.length_c   1.000
_cell.angle_alpha   90.00
_cell.angle_beta   90.00
_cell.angle_gamma   90.00
#
_symmetry.space_group_name_H-M   'P 1'
#
loop_
_entity.id
_entity.type
_entity.pdbx_description
1 polymer ?
#
loop_
_entity_poly.entity_id
_entity_poly.type
_entity_poly.pdbx_seq_one_letter_code
_entity_poly.pdbx_strand_id
1 'polypeptide(L)'
;MPRFFHAFRKRLLRGNRLTRYLVYALGEIVLVVIGILIALEVNNRNSEAKIRRSETQYLNEIAKSLRSDLKDVHFNIRFNEDRLRSSRIVLDFLNSEAAYSDTLDRHFGSLLYTTRSVVNYSAFDALTSQGIEIIANDSLR
;
A
#
# COMPACT_ATOMS: atom_id res chain seq x y z
N MET A 1 6.34 -3.43 -73.50
CA MET A 1 6.75 -4.07 -72.24
C MET A 1 7.57 -5.33 -72.54
N PRO A 2 8.77 -5.49 -71.99
CA PRO A 2 9.65 -6.60 -72.35
C PRO A 2 9.04 -7.94 -71.93
N ARG A 3 8.98 -8.91 -72.87
CA ARG A 3 8.43 -10.28 -72.71
C ARG A 3 9.02 -11.06 -71.52
N PHE A 4 10.15 -10.60 -70.98
CA PHE A 4 10.80 -11.07 -69.77
C PHE A 4 9.90 -11.09 -68.54
N PHE A 5 9.08 -10.04 -68.33
CA PHE A 5 8.18 -9.98 -67.17
C PHE A 5 7.04 -11.01 -67.25
N HIS A 6 6.60 -11.36 -68.46
CA HIS A 6 5.54 -12.34 -68.65
C HIS A 6 6.03 -13.77 -68.41
N ALA A 7 7.26 -14.09 -68.82
CA ALA A 7 7.91 -15.36 -68.52
C ALA A 7 8.23 -15.53 -67.03
N PHE A 8 8.62 -14.46 -66.33
CA PHE A 8 8.86 -14.46 -64.89
C PHE A 8 7.57 -14.73 -64.10
N ARG A 9 6.45 -14.11 -64.51
CA ARG A 9 5.11 -14.38 -63.96
C ARG A 9 4.67 -15.83 -64.18
N LYS A 10 4.91 -16.39 -65.38
CA LYS A 10 4.61 -17.81 -65.69
C LYS A 10 5.50 -18.80 -64.93
N ARG A 11 6.73 -18.43 -64.56
CA ARG A 11 7.66 -19.27 -63.79
C ARG A 11 7.37 -19.23 -62.28
N LEU A 12 6.87 -18.12 -61.76
CA LEU A 12 6.33 -18.00 -60.39
C LEU A 12 5.02 -18.79 -60.18
N LEU A 13 4.22 -18.93 -61.23
CA LEU A 13 3.03 -19.79 -61.26
C LEU A 13 3.35 -21.28 -61.41
N ARG A 14 4.62 -21.65 -61.61
CA ARG A 14 5.08 -23.03 -61.80
C ARG A 14 5.95 -23.47 -60.62
N GLY A 15 5.28 -23.93 -59.57
CA GLY A 15 5.87 -24.69 -58.46
C GLY A 15 5.80 -23.95 -57.12
N ASN A 16 5.58 -24.73 -56.05
CA ASN A 16 5.35 -24.38 -54.62
C ASN A 16 6.38 -23.44 -53.93
N ARG A 17 7.15 -22.62 -54.65
CA ARG A 17 8.14 -21.67 -54.11
C ARG A 17 7.49 -20.46 -53.45
N LEU A 18 6.40 -19.95 -54.00
CA LEU A 18 5.60 -18.87 -53.39
C LEU A 18 5.04 -19.32 -52.03
N THR A 19 4.48 -20.54 -51.98
CA THR A 19 3.98 -21.15 -50.75
C THR A 19 5.08 -21.31 -49.70
N ARG A 20 6.29 -21.75 -50.09
CA ARG A 20 7.43 -21.82 -49.16
C ARG A 20 7.82 -20.47 -48.60
N TYR A 21 7.90 -19.44 -49.44
CA TYR A 21 8.28 -18.09 -48.99
C TYR A 21 7.24 -17.50 -48.04
N LEU A 22 5.95 -17.71 -48.33
CA LEU A 22 4.85 -17.30 -47.44
C LEU A 22 4.89 -18.04 -46.10
N VAL A 23 5.11 -19.35 -46.09
CA VAL A 23 5.23 -20.14 -44.85
C VAL A 23 6.41 -19.68 -44.00
N TYR A 24 7.55 -19.40 -44.62
CA TYR A 24 8.73 -18.89 -43.91
C TYR A 24 8.49 -17.49 -43.32
N ALA A 25 7.94 -16.56 -44.10
CA ALA A 25 7.61 -15.21 -43.62
C ALA A 25 6.57 -15.25 -42.48
N LEU A 26 5.59 -16.15 -42.57
CA LEU A 26 4.60 -16.35 -41.51
C LEU A 26 5.23 -16.90 -40.23
N GLY A 27 6.16 -17.84 -40.37
CA GLY A 27 6.94 -18.38 -39.25
C GLY A 27 7.78 -17.31 -38.55
N GLU A 28 8.42 -16.43 -39.32
CA GLU A 28 9.20 -15.31 -38.79
C GLU A 28 8.34 -14.29 -38.05
N ILE A 29 7.17 -13.93 -38.60
CA ILE A 29 6.20 -13.06 -37.90
C ILE A 29 5.74 -13.70 -36.58
N VAL A 30 5.39 -14.99 -36.58
CA VAL A 30 4.97 -15.70 -35.36
C VAL A 30 6.09 -15.70 -34.33
N LEU A 31 7.35 -15.94 -34.73
CA LEU A 31 8.49 -15.91 -33.83
C LEU A 31 8.70 -14.52 -33.21
N VAL A 32 8.61 -13.46 -34.02
CA VAL A 32 8.71 -12.07 -33.54
C VAL A 32 7.58 -11.73 -32.58
N VAL A 33 6.34 -12.12 -32.91
CA VAL A 33 5.18 -11.90 -32.04
C VAL A 33 5.35 -12.61 -30.70
N ILE A 34 5.80 -13.87 -30.68
CA ILE A 34 6.10 -14.60 -29.44
C ILE A 34 7.17 -13.87 -28.63
N GLY A 35 8.23 -13.36 -29.28
CA GLY A 35 9.27 -12.58 -28.62
C GLY A 35 8.73 -11.32 -27.94
N ILE A 36 7.87 -10.57 -28.63
CA ILE A 36 7.24 -9.35 -28.08
C ILE A 36 6.31 -9.70 -26.91
N LEU A 37 5.51 -10.76 -27.03
CA LEU A 37 4.59 -11.18 -25.96
C LEU A 37 5.35 -11.61 -24.70
N ILE A 38 6.44 -12.36 -24.85
CA ILE A 38 7.29 -12.74 -23.71
C ILE A 38 7.90 -11.49 -23.05
N ALA A 39 8.41 -10.55 -23.85
CA ALA A 39 8.97 -9.30 -23.33
C ALA A 39 7.93 -8.47 -22.56
N LEU A 40 6.71 -8.37 -23.10
CA LEU A 40 5.59 -7.70 -22.45
C LEU A 40 5.20 -8.38 -21.13
N GLU A 41 5.09 -9.71 -21.14
CA GLU A 41 4.73 -10.51 -19.97
C GLU A 41 5.77 -10.35 -18.84
N VAL A 42 7.06 -10.38 -19.17
CA VAL A 42 8.14 -10.13 -18.21
C VAL A 42 8.03 -8.72 -17.62
N ASN A 43 7.77 -7.72 -18.45
CA ASN A 43 7.59 -6.34 -18.00
C ASN A 43 6.36 -6.17 -17.08
N ASN A 44 5.24 -6.82 -17.41
CA ASN A 44 4.03 -6.81 -16.60
C ASN A 44 4.27 -7.46 -15.23
N ARG A 45 4.90 -8.65 -15.18
CA ARG A 45 5.22 -9.32 -13.92
C ARG A 45 6.13 -8.50 -13.02
N ASN A 46 7.15 -7.84 -13.58
CA ASN A 46 8.02 -6.96 -12.81
C ASN A 46 7.26 -5.74 -12.24
N SER A 47 6.33 -5.19 -13.03
CA SER A 47 5.49 -4.07 -12.62
C SER A 47 4.53 -4.46 -11.50
N GLU A 48 3.87 -5.62 -11.63
CA GLU A 48 3.00 -6.20 -10.60
C GLU A 48 3.77 -6.49 -9.30
N ALA A 49 4.96 -7.09 -9.39
CA ALA A 49 5.80 -7.36 -8.23
C ALA A 49 6.17 -6.07 -7.48
N LYS A 50 6.45 -4.99 -8.22
CA LYS A 50 6.71 -3.66 -7.63
C LYS A 50 5.47 -3.10 -6.91
N ILE A 51 4.29 -3.22 -7.52
CA ILE A 51 3.02 -2.80 -6.91
C ILE A 51 2.75 -3.57 -5.61
N ARG A 52 2.89 -4.90 -5.62
CA ARG A 52 2.68 -5.77 -4.45
C ARG A 52 3.66 -5.48 -3.32
N ARG A 53 4.91 -5.15 -3.66
CA ARG A 53 5.91 -4.71 -2.67
C ARG A 53 5.51 -3.39 -2.03
N SER A 54 5.06 -2.41 -2.83
CA SER A 54 4.56 -1.13 -2.30
C SER A 54 3.32 -1.32 -1.43
N GLU A 55 2.33 -2.10 -1.87
CA GLU A 55 1.14 -2.45 -1.09
C GLU A 55 1.53 -3.00 0.29
N THR A 56 2.41 -4.02 0.31
CA THR A 56 2.87 -4.63 1.58
C THR A 56 3.60 -3.61 2.46
N GLN A 57 4.40 -2.73 1.87
CA GLN A 57 5.11 -1.68 2.62
C GLN A 57 4.13 -0.70 3.28
N TYR A 58 3.16 -0.17 2.53
CA TYR A 58 2.17 0.77 3.08
C TYR A 58 1.30 0.11 4.15
N LEU A 59 0.79 -1.10 3.91
CA LEU A 59 -0.03 -1.83 4.88
C LEU A 59 0.74 -2.11 6.17
N ASN A 60 2.03 -2.44 6.09
CA ASN A 60 2.87 -2.64 7.27
C ASN A 60 3.10 -1.35 8.06
N GLU A 61 3.36 -0.23 7.39
CA GLU A 61 3.54 1.07 8.06
C GLU A 61 2.23 1.53 8.72
N ILE A 62 1.08 1.35 8.06
CA ILE A 62 -0.23 1.62 8.65
C ILE A 62 -0.50 0.70 9.86
N ALA A 63 -0.25 -0.60 9.74
CA ALA A 63 -0.43 -1.53 10.85
C ALA A 63 0.47 -1.17 12.04
N LYS A 64 1.69 -0.68 11.77
CA LYS A 64 2.64 -0.22 12.80
C LYS A 64 2.16 1.08 13.45
N SER A 65 1.66 2.06 12.69
CA SER A 65 1.11 3.30 13.26
C SER A 65 -0.11 2.99 14.13
N LEU A 66 -1.05 2.18 13.65
CA LEU A 66 -2.23 1.76 14.41
C LEU A 66 -1.88 1.04 15.73
N ARG A 67 -0.84 0.20 15.73
CA ARG A 67 -0.34 -0.43 16.97
C ARG A 67 0.25 0.59 17.94
N SER A 68 0.89 1.64 17.44
CA SER A 68 1.39 2.74 18.26
C SER A 68 0.25 3.57 18.84
N ASP A 69 -0.72 3.93 18.01
CA ASP A 69 -1.92 4.68 18.40
C ASP A 69 -2.71 3.92 19.47
N LEU A 70 -2.85 2.60 19.32
CA LEU A 70 -3.50 1.76 20.32
C LEU A 70 -2.76 1.77 21.66
N LYS A 71 -1.42 1.79 21.67
CA LYS A 71 -0.64 1.90 22.92
C LYS A 71 -0.83 3.27 23.58
N ASP A 72 -0.83 4.33 22.78
CA ASP A 72 -1.05 5.70 23.23
C ASP A 72 -2.45 5.87 23.84
N VAL A 73 -3.49 5.36 23.17
CA VAL A 73 -4.86 5.36 23.69
C VAL A 73 -4.97 4.60 25.01
N HIS A 74 -4.37 3.42 25.13
CA HIS A 74 -4.38 2.68 26.41
C HIS A 74 -3.63 3.41 27.52
N PHE A 75 -2.52 4.08 27.21
CA PHE A 75 -1.83 4.93 28.17
C PHE A 75 -2.74 6.08 28.60
N ASN A 76 -3.40 6.74 27.65
CA ASN A 76 -4.30 7.87 27.91
C ASN A 76 -5.51 7.48 28.76
N ILE A 77 -6.08 6.30 28.52
CA ILE A 77 -7.17 5.76 29.35
C ILE A 77 -6.70 5.59 30.79
N ARG A 78 -5.60 4.84 31.01
CA ARG A 78 -5.08 4.61 32.37
C ARG A 78 -4.73 5.91 33.09
N PHE A 79 -4.07 6.83 32.38
CA PHE A 79 -3.73 8.14 32.92
C PHE A 79 -4.97 8.94 33.35
N ASN A 80 -6.03 8.94 32.55
CA ASN A 80 -7.28 9.62 32.89
C ASN A 80 -8.04 8.91 34.02
N GLU A 81 -8.01 7.59 34.09
CA GLU A 81 -8.58 6.82 35.21
C GLU A 81 -7.88 7.16 36.53
N ASP A 82 -6.55 7.21 36.54
CA ASP A 82 -5.74 7.58 37.70
C ASP A 82 -6.04 9.01 38.15
N ARG A 83 -6.15 9.94 37.19
CA ARG A 83 -6.56 11.32 37.47
C ARG A 83 -7.97 11.42 38.01
N LEU A 84 -8.93 10.68 37.45
CA LEU A 84 -10.31 10.69 37.94
C LEU A 84 -10.38 10.22 39.40
N ARG A 85 -9.58 9.22 39.78
CA ARG A 85 -9.46 8.78 41.18
C ARG A 85 -8.86 9.87 42.06
N SER A 86 -7.76 10.49 41.64
CA SER A 86 -7.17 11.63 42.37
C SER A 86 -8.11 12.82 42.49
N SER A 87 -8.87 13.16 41.44
CA SER A 87 -9.85 14.24 41.45
C SER A 87 -10.94 13.99 42.49
N ARG A 88 -11.40 12.74 42.64
CA ARG A 88 -12.38 12.38 43.69
C ARG A 88 -11.79 12.55 45.08
N ILE A 89 -10.57 12.07 45.32
CA ILE A 89 -9.88 12.23 46.61
C ILE A 89 -9.71 13.71 46.98
N VAL A 90 -9.28 14.53 46.01
CA VAL A 90 -9.13 15.98 46.22
C VAL A 90 -10.48 16.63 46.49
N LEU A 91 -11.52 16.27 45.74
CA LEU A 91 -12.88 16.80 45.94
C LEU A 91 -13.43 16.43 47.32
N ASP A 92 -13.26 15.18 47.75
CA ASP A 92 -13.70 14.70 49.06
C ASP A 92 -12.95 15.45 50.18
N PHE A 93 -11.64 15.65 50.03
CA PHE A 93 -10.83 16.46 50.97
C PHE A 93 -11.35 17.90 51.05
N LEU A 94 -11.57 18.56 49.90
CA LEU A 94 -12.05 19.95 49.85
C LEU A 94 -13.44 20.13 50.46
N ASN A 95 -14.27 19.08 50.49
CA ASN A 95 -15.59 19.08 51.11
C ASN A 95 -15.57 18.63 52.58
N SER A 96 -14.40 18.30 53.13
CA SER A 96 -14.22 17.85 54.51
C SER A 96 -13.53 18.93 55.35
N GLU A 97 -13.67 18.86 56.68
CA GLU A 97 -12.87 19.67 57.62
C GLU A 97 -11.52 19.00 57.97
N ALA A 98 -11.05 18.05 57.15
CA ALA A 98 -9.83 17.33 57.42
C ALA A 98 -8.59 18.24 57.31
N ALA A 99 -7.62 18.02 58.20
CA ALA A 99 -6.32 18.68 58.09
C ALA A 99 -5.57 18.18 56.84
N TYR A 100 -4.75 19.05 56.26
CA TYR A 100 -3.89 18.71 55.14
C TYR A 100 -2.92 17.57 55.49
N SER A 101 -2.61 16.73 54.50
CA SER A 101 -1.60 15.67 54.60
C SER A 101 -0.76 15.61 53.34
N ASP A 102 0.55 15.38 53.49
CA ASP A 102 1.52 15.28 52.40
C ASP A 102 1.14 14.21 51.34
N THR A 103 0.32 13.21 51.70
CA THR A 103 -0.19 12.25 50.71
C THR A 103 -1.07 12.90 49.63
N LEU A 104 -1.69 14.04 49.93
CA LEU A 104 -2.51 14.81 49.00
C LEU A 104 -1.68 15.48 47.90
N ASP A 105 -0.39 15.75 48.12
CA ASP A 105 0.51 16.39 47.14
C ASP A 105 0.46 15.66 45.79
N ARG A 106 0.52 14.32 45.82
CA ARG A 106 0.46 13.49 44.60
C ARG A 106 -0.88 13.66 43.88
N HIS A 107 -1.98 13.72 44.62
CA HIS A 107 -3.31 13.84 44.04
C HIS A 107 -3.52 15.22 43.41
N PHE A 108 -3.15 16.30 44.11
CA PHE A 108 -3.15 17.65 43.56
C PHE A 108 -2.25 17.77 42.32
N GLY A 109 -1.02 17.26 42.40
CA GLY A 109 -0.07 17.28 41.28
C GLY A 109 -0.60 16.56 40.03
N SER A 110 -1.33 15.45 40.21
CA SER A 110 -1.93 14.72 39.08
C SER A 110 -2.99 15.53 38.32
N LEU A 111 -3.60 16.55 38.95
CA LEU A 111 -4.60 17.39 38.29
C LEU A 111 -3.99 18.38 37.30
N LEU A 112 -2.71 18.73 37.48
CA LEU A 112 -2.00 19.73 36.68
C LEU A 112 -1.63 19.25 35.27
N TYR A 113 -1.60 17.93 35.05
CA TYR A 113 -1.20 17.34 33.78
C TYR A 113 -2.41 16.81 33.03
N THR A 114 -2.42 16.98 31.71
CA THR A 114 -3.39 16.35 30.82
C THR A 114 -2.67 15.52 29.77
N THR A 115 -3.39 14.58 29.17
CA THR A 115 -2.88 13.80 28.06
C THR A 115 -3.77 14.00 26.84
N ARG A 116 -3.17 13.85 25.65
CA ARG A 116 -3.88 13.90 24.37
C ARG A 116 -3.32 12.82 23.46
N SER A 117 -4.19 12.23 22.64
CA SER A 117 -3.71 11.31 21.63
C SER A 117 -3.07 12.05 20.47
N VAL A 118 -1.97 11.50 19.93
CA VAL A 118 -1.32 12.01 18.72
C VAL A 118 -1.35 10.91 17.67
N VAL A 119 -2.33 10.99 16.77
CA VAL A 119 -2.52 10.01 15.69
C VAL A 119 -1.56 10.30 14.54
N ASN A 120 -0.91 9.26 14.02
CA ASN A 120 -0.02 9.38 12.87
C ASN A 120 -0.68 8.90 11.57
N TYR A 121 -1.06 9.85 10.72
CA TYR A 121 -1.67 9.60 9.41
C TYR A 121 -0.67 9.49 8.26
N SER A 122 0.63 9.70 8.47
CA SER A 122 1.60 9.83 7.38
C SER A 122 1.65 8.60 6.45
N ALA A 123 1.51 7.39 7.01
CA ALA A 123 1.49 6.16 6.21
C ALA A 123 0.21 6.04 5.37
N PHE A 124 -0.93 6.47 5.93
CA PHE A 124 -2.22 6.48 5.25
C PHE A 124 -2.28 7.57 4.16
N ASP A 125 -1.77 8.76 4.44
CA ASP A 125 -1.69 9.86 3.49
C ASP A 125 -0.77 9.49 2.32
N ALA A 126 0.35 8.83 2.59
CA ALA A 126 1.28 8.35 1.57
C ALA A 126 0.64 7.29 0.65
N LEU A 127 -0.15 6.36 1.22
CA LEU A 127 -0.92 5.39 0.44
C LEU A 127 -1.97 6.09 -0.43
N THR A 128 -2.73 7.00 0.16
CA THR A 128 -3.81 7.73 -0.54
C THR A 128 -3.26 8.57 -1.68
N SER A 129 -2.10 9.20 -1.48
CA SER A 129 -1.38 9.97 -2.52
C SER A 129 -0.90 9.08 -3.67
N GLN A 130 -0.63 7.80 -3.40
CA GLN A 130 -0.17 6.82 -4.40
C GLN A 130 -1.34 6.17 -5.17
N GLY A 131 -2.56 6.24 -4.63
CA GLY A 131 -3.75 5.57 -5.15
C GLY A 131 -4.11 4.32 -4.33
N ILE A 132 -5.32 4.27 -3.78
CA ILE A 132 -5.76 3.17 -2.90
C ILE A 132 -5.99 1.86 -3.69
N GLU A 133 -6.15 1.96 -5.01
CA GLU A 133 -6.30 0.85 -5.95
C GLU A 133 -5.08 -0.07 -6.03
N ILE A 134 -3.92 0.32 -5.46
CA ILE A 134 -2.77 -0.57 -5.35
C ILE A 134 -3.03 -1.73 -4.38
N ILE A 135 -4.00 -1.58 -3.47
CA ILE A 135 -4.42 -2.63 -2.55
C ILE A 135 -5.28 -3.64 -3.33
N ALA A 136 -4.79 -4.88 -3.45
CA ALA A 136 -5.53 -5.97 -4.10
C ALA A 136 -6.68 -6.48 -3.24
N ASN A 137 -6.53 -6.46 -1.93
CA ASN A 137 -7.55 -6.94 -1.03
C ASN A 137 -8.62 -5.86 -0.84
N ASP A 138 -9.73 -5.98 -1.56
CA ASP A 138 -10.86 -5.04 -1.46
C ASP A 138 -11.44 -4.91 -0.04
N SER A 139 -11.23 -5.88 0.86
CA SER A 139 -11.65 -5.78 2.26
C SER A 139 -10.72 -4.90 3.12
N LEU A 140 -9.50 -4.64 2.64
CA LEU A 140 -8.54 -3.73 3.28
C LEU A 140 -8.54 -2.33 2.64
N ARG A 141 -9.34 -2.15 1.59
CA ARG A 141 -9.49 -0.91 0.83
C ARG A 141 -10.64 -0.08 1.38
#